data_AF-A0AB33XQK9-F1
#
_entry.id   AF-A0AB33XQK9-F1
#
_cell.length_a   1.000
_cell.length_b   1.000
_cell.length_c   1.000
_cell.angle_alpha   90.00
_cell.angle_beta   90.00
_cell.angle_gamma   90.00
#
_symmetry.space_group_name_H-M   'P 1'
#
loop_
_entity.id
_entity.type
_entity.pdbx_description
1 polymer ?
#
loop_
_entity_poly.entity_id
_entity_poly.type
_entity_poly.pdbx_seq_one_letter_code
_entity_poly.pdbx_strand_id
1 'polypeptide(L)'
;MAIWRMMFARPQFKHQEIKRMVDELNQDGNFGGLPIHRISLTRQTKELIYVDLDFELTTGLTQPLFEQMAKYILVSVAGLAHAPQPIYLMAMANPFSKLNISYYIYPDHSLDLIYWQPLMKVQS
;
A
#
# COMPACT_ATOMS: atom_id res chain seq x y z
N MET A 1 2.63 -17.43 4.81
CA MET A 1 3.20 -16.19 4.23
C MET A 1 2.17 -15.55 3.32
N ALA A 2 2.10 -14.21 3.31
CA ALA A 2 1.32 -13.45 2.35
C ALA A 2 2.25 -12.74 1.36
N ILE A 3 1.82 -12.67 0.11
CA ILE A 3 2.52 -11.95 -0.97
C ILE A 3 1.58 -10.90 -1.51
N TRP A 4 1.96 -9.63 -1.36
CA TRP A 4 1.25 -8.48 -1.90
C TRP A 4 2.07 -7.87 -3.03
N ARG A 5 1.51 -7.90 -4.23
CA ARG A 5 2.05 -7.23 -5.41
C ARG A 5 1.31 -5.91 -5.54
N MET A 6 2.02 -4.81 -5.36
CA MET A 6 1.48 -3.47 -5.37
C MET A 6 1.91 -2.74 -6.64
N MET A 7 0.95 -2.12 -7.33
CA MET A 7 1.17 -1.32 -8.53
C MET A 7 0.71 0.12 -8.29
N PHE A 8 1.57 1.07 -8.61
CA PHE A 8 1.29 2.50 -8.46
C PHE A 8 1.27 3.20 -9.81
N ALA A 9 0.16 3.84 -10.15
CA ALA A 9 -0.06 4.47 -11.44
C ALA A 9 0.79 5.74 -11.68
N ARG A 10 1.43 5.79 -12.84
CA ARG A 10 2.15 6.96 -13.35
C ARG A 10 1.23 7.78 -14.27
N PRO A 11 1.39 9.12 -14.32
CA PRO A 11 2.37 9.93 -13.60
C PRO A 11 1.95 10.30 -12.17
N GLN A 12 0.89 9.70 -11.64
CA GLN A 12 0.27 10.14 -10.39
C GLN A 12 1.15 9.89 -9.17
N PHE A 13 1.88 8.78 -9.18
CA PHE A 13 2.90 8.44 -8.20
C PHE A 13 4.30 8.63 -8.78
N LYS A 14 5.19 9.25 -8.01
CA LYS A 14 6.60 9.43 -8.37
C LYS A 14 7.43 8.28 -7.80
N HIS A 15 8.44 7.86 -8.55
CA HIS A 15 9.38 6.82 -8.12
C HIS A 15 9.97 7.08 -6.73
N GLN A 16 10.36 8.33 -6.45
CA GLN A 16 10.96 8.71 -5.16
C GLN A 16 10.00 8.54 -3.98
N GLU A 17 8.70 8.79 -4.17
CA GLU A 17 7.68 8.63 -3.12
C GLU A 17 7.50 7.14 -2.78
N ILE A 18 7.44 6.30 -3.82
CA ILE A 18 7.34 4.84 -3.65
C ILE A 18 8.61 4.27 -3.03
N LYS A 19 9.79 4.71 -3.49
CA LYS A 19 11.08 4.27 -2.94
C LYS A 19 11.17 4.62 -1.45
N ARG A 20 10.79 5.83 -1.05
CA ARG A 20 10.79 6.22 0.36
C ARG A 20 9.89 5.32 1.21
N MET A 21 8.67 5.04 0.76
CA MET A 21 7.77 4.12 1.46
C MET A 21 8.37 2.71 1.60
N VAL A 22 9.03 2.21 0.55
CA VAL A 22 9.73 0.92 0.60
C VAL A 22 10.88 0.95 1.61
N ASP A 23 11.70 2.00 1.61
CA ASP A 23 12.83 2.14 2.53
C ASP A 23 12.33 2.21 3.99
N GLU A 24 11.25 2.96 4.26
CA GLU A 24 10.61 3.08 5.58
C GLU A 24 10.08 1.73 6.09
N LEU A 25 9.28 1.02 5.29
CA LEU A 25 8.75 -0.30 5.69
C LEU A 25 9.87 -1.32 5.89
N ASN A 26 10.92 -1.27 5.07
CA ASN A 26 12.06 -2.17 5.22
C ASN A 26 12.85 -1.88 6.50
N GLN A 27 12.96 -0.60 6.90
CA GLN A 27 13.60 -0.19 8.15
C GLN A 27 12.77 -0.61 9.37
N ASP A 28 11.44 -0.45 9.31
CA ASP A 28 10.53 -0.85 10.38
C ASP A 28 10.46 -2.37 10.56
N GLY A 29 10.64 -3.13 9.47
CA GLY A 29 10.59 -4.58 9.46
C GLY A 29 9.20 -5.15 9.83
N ASN A 30 8.17 -4.29 9.83
CA ASN A 30 6.84 -4.60 10.30
C ASN A 30 5.79 -3.93 9.42
N PHE A 31 4.71 -4.65 9.14
CA PHE A 31 3.55 -4.15 8.41
C PHE A 31 2.28 -4.48 9.17
N GLY A 32 1.70 -3.48 9.84
CA GLY A 32 0.43 -3.65 10.56
C GLY A 32 0.51 -4.65 11.73
N GLY A 33 1.66 -4.74 12.39
CA GLY A 33 1.92 -5.71 13.46
C GLY A 33 2.52 -7.04 12.96
N LEU A 34 2.61 -7.24 11.65
CA LEU A 34 3.11 -8.48 11.05
C LEU A 34 4.56 -8.33 10.57
N PRO A 35 5.46 -9.28 10.89
CA PRO A 35 6.85 -9.25 10.43
C PRO A 35 6.95 -9.21 8.90
N ILE A 36 7.69 -8.25 8.37
CA ILE A 36 8.05 -8.21 6.95
C ILE A 36 9.24 -9.13 6.74
N HIS A 37 9.14 -10.05 5.78
CA HIS A 37 10.28 -10.85 5.33
C HIS A 37 11.05 -10.13 4.23
N ARG A 38 10.31 -9.50 3.30
CA ARG A 38 10.89 -8.77 2.18
C ARG A 38 9.94 -7.70 1.69
N ILE A 39 10.47 -6.54 1.38
CA ILE A 39 9.79 -5.57 0.53
C ILE A 39 10.79 -5.06 -0.51
N SER A 40 10.37 -4.96 -1.78
CA SER A 40 11.25 -4.46 -2.82
C SER A 40 10.50 -3.82 -3.98
N LEU A 41 11.07 -2.75 -4.51
CA LEU A 41 10.66 -2.20 -5.81
C LEU A 41 11.18 -3.15 -6.90
N THR A 42 10.28 -3.85 -7.57
CA THR A 42 10.62 -4.96 -8.47
C THR A 42 10.73 -4.52 -9.92
N ARG A 43 9.91 -3.56 -10.34
CA ARG A 43 9.89 -3.08 -11.72
C ARG A 43 9.35 -1.66 -11.82
N GLN A 44 9.72 -0.97 -12.89
CA GLN A 44 9.06 0.25 -13.32
C GLN A 44 8.81 0.21 -14.82
N THR A 45 7.63 0.64 -15.24
CA THR A 45 7.27 0.85 -16.64
C THR A 45 6.92 2.32 -16.87
N LYS A 46 6.49 2.67 -18.09
CA LYS A 46 5.98 4.02 -18.37
C LYS A 46 4.69 4.32 -17.59
N GLU A 47 3.93 3.29 -17.25
CA GLU A 47 2.58 3.40 -16.67
C GLU A 47 2.52 3.04 -15.19
N LEU A 48 3.39 2.14 -14.70
CA LEU A 48 3.28 1.59 -13.36
C LEU A 48 4.65 1.49 -12.67
N ILE A 49 4.65 1.63 -11.35
CA ILE A 49 5.75 1.26 -10.45
C ILE A 49 5.29 0.03 -9.67
N TYR A 50 6.10 -1.02 -9.61
CA TYR A 50 5.78 -2.30 -8.99
C TYR A 50 6.59 -2.50 -7.71
N VAL A 51 5.92 -2.94 -6.66
CA VAL A 51 6.51 -3.29 -5.37
C VAL A 51 5.94 -4.63 -4.93
N ASP A 52 6.82 -5.56 -4.56
CA ASP A 52 6.41 -6.83 -3.94
C ASP A 52 6.70 -6.75 -2.44
N LEU A 53 5.75 -7.19 -1.63
CA LEU A 53 5.80 -7.23 -0.18
C LEU A 53 5.43 -8.64 0.31
N ASP A 54 6.39 -9.29 0.95
CA ASP A 54 6.27 -10.60 1.58
C ASP A 54 6.31 -10.43 3.10
N PHE A 55 5.28 -10.91 3.79
CA PHE A 55 5.17 -10.80 5.25
C PHE A 55 4.55 -12.05 5.87
N GLU A 56 4.79 -12.22 7.17
CA GLU A 56 4.32 -13.36 7.93
C GLU A 56 2.85 -13.16 8.33
N LEU A 57 2.00 -14.15 8.00
CA LEU A 57 0.65 -14.20 8.54
C LEU A 57 0.65 -15.13 9.75
N THR A 58 0.66 -14.57 10.95
CA THR A 58 0.52 -15.34 12.19
C THR A 58 -0.93 -15.76 12.43
N THR A 59 -1.88 -14.99 11.89
CA THR A 59 -3.32 -15.29 11.84
C THR A 59 -3.88 -14.82 10.49
N GLY A 60 -5.03 -15.36 10.06
CA GLY A 60 -5.70 -14.89 8.85
C GLY A 60 -6.06 -13.39 8.91
N LEU A 61 -6.03 -12.70 7.77
CA LEU A 61 -6.47 -11.31 7.68
C LEU A 61 -7.98 -11.24 7.53
N THR A 62 -8.64 -10.53 8.44
CA THR A 62 -10.06 -10.18 8.25
C THR A 62 -10.16 -9.12 7.14
N GLN A 63 -11.30 -9.07 6.44
CA GLN A 63 -11.53 -8.06 5.40
C GLN A 63 -11.31 -6.62 5.90
N PRO A 64 -11.78 -6.22 7.10
CA PRO A 64 -11.52 -4.87 7.61
C PRO A 64 -10.03 -4.57 7.86
N LEU A 65 -9.29 -5.54 8.41
CA LEU A 65 -7.86 -5.37 8.67
C LEU A 65 -7.08 -5.27 7.36
N PHE A 66 -7.41 -6.12 6.39
CA PHE A 66 -6.88 -6.03 5.04
C PHE A 66 -7.09 -4.62 4.44
N GLU A 67 -8.31 -4.09 4.51
CA GLU A 67 -8.61 -2.76 3.97
C GLU A 67 -7.82 -1.63 4.65
N GLN A 68 -7.69 -1.70 5.98
CA GLN A 68 -6.89 -0.73 6.73
C GLN A 68 -5.41 -0.79 6.34
N MET A 69 -4.85 -2.00 6.22
CA MET A 69 -3.44 -2.20 5.82
C MET A 69 -3.18 -1.69 4.39
N ALA A 70 -4.09 -1.97 3.44
CA ALA A 70 -3.97 -1.45 2.08
C ALA A 70 -4.09 0.08 2.00
N LYS A 71 -4.95 0.69 2.83
CA LYS A 71 -5.05 2.16 2.97
C LYS A 71 -3.81 2.76 3.60
N TYR A 72 -3.19 2.06 4.55
CA TYR A 72 -1.97 2.52 5.21
C TYR A 72 -0.83 2.70 4.19
N ILE A 73 -0.67 1.78 3.22
CA ILE A 73 0.30 1.96 2.12
C ILE A 73 0.10 3.29 1.38
N LEU A 74 -1.15 3.66 1.07
CA LEU A 74 -1.46 4.93 0.39
C LEU A 74 -1.09 6.15 1.25
N VAL A 75 -1.26 6.06 2.57
CA VAL A 75 -0.83 7.09 3.54
C VAL A 75 0.70 7.16 3.61
N SER A 76 1.40 6.03 3.68
CA SER A 76 2.86 5.96 3.74
C SER A 76 3.50 6.54 2.48
N VAL A 77 2.97 6.24 1.30
CA VAL A 77 3.46 6.83 0.03
C VAL A 77 3.35 8.36 0.03
N ALA A 78 2.28 8.91 0.60
CA ALA A 78 2.12 10.36 0.74
C ALA A 78 3.13 10.98 1.75
N GLY A 79 3.96 10.17 2.41
CA GLY A 79 4.87 10.60 3.48
C GLY A 79 4.12 10.99 4.75
N LEU A 80 2.90 10.44 4.93
CA LEU A 80 1.97 10.88 5.97
C LEU A 80 1.88 9.94 7.17
N ALA A 81 2.70 8.89 7.23
CA ALA A 81 2.76 8.00 8.39
C ALA A 81 3.05 8.77 9.71
N HIS A 82 3.67 9.95 9.62
CA HIS A 82 3.89 10.89 10.74
C HIS A 82 3.18 12.24 10.60
N ALA A 83 2.29 12.40 9.63
CA ALA A 83 1.70 13.70 9.29
C ALA A 83 0.31 13.90 9.94
N PRO A 84 -0.34 15.07 9.76
CA PRO A 84 -1.51 15.45 10.53
C PRO A 84 -2.63 14.41 10.49
N GLN A 85 -3.12 14.06 11.68
CA GLN A 85 -4.23 13.14 11.93
C GLN A 85 -5.44 13.31 10.98
N PRO A 86 -5.85 14.52 10.56
CA PRO A 86 -6.98 14.67 9.63
C PRO A 86 -6.81 13.92 8.31
N ILE A 87 -5.60 13.87 7.74
CA ILE A 87 -5.38 13.22 6.44
C ILE A 87 -5.37 11.70 6.60
N TYR A 88 -4.78 11.20 7.70
CA TYR A 88 -4.87 9.80 8.08
C TYR A 88 -6.33 9.36 8.23
N LEU A 89 -7.13 10.13 8.97
CA LEU A 89 -8.56 9.84 9.15
C LEU A 89 -9.33 9.87 7.83
N MET A 90 -8.99 10.80 6.92
CA MET A 90 -9.58 10.84 5.59
C MET A 90 -9.32 9.55 4.81
N ALA A 91 -8.08 9.04 4.80
CA ALA A 91 -7.78 7.76 4.15
C ALA A 91 -8.58 6.61 4.77
N MET A 92 -8.64 6.56 6.10
CA MET A 92 -9.29 5.44 6.80
C MET A 92 -10.81 5.45 6.64
N ALA A 93 -11.43 6.63 6.65
CA ALA A 93 -12.88 6.80 6.57
C ALA A 93 -13.48 6.56 5.17
N ASN A 94 -12.68 6.67 4.10
CA ASN A 94 -13.18 6.49 2.74
C ASN A 94 -13.05 5.04 2.25
N PRO A 95 -14.00 4.52 1.45
CA PRO A 95 -13.89 3.20 0.85
C PRO A 95 -12.86 3.17 -0.28
N PHE A 96 -12.39 1.96 -0.65
CA PHE A 96 -11.45 1.77 -1.76
C PHE A 96 -11.91 2.41 -3.07
N SER A 97 -13.21 2.34 -3.39
CA SER A 97 -13.76 2.94 -4.60
C SER A 97 -13.51 4.45 -4.67
N LYS A 98 -13.63 5.15 -3.55
CA LYS A 98 -13.37 6.60 -3.46
C LYS A 98 -11.87 6.93 -3.45
N LEU A 99 -11.05 6.05 -2.87
CA LEU A 99 -9.59 6.16 -2.89
C LEU A 99 -8.98 5.72 -4.24
N ASN A 100 -9.79 5.14 -5.13
CA ASN A 100 -9.36 4.56 -6.41
C ASN A 100 -8.28 3.49 -6.20
N ILE A 101 -8.58 2.55 -5.30
CA ILE A 101 -7.80 1.34 -5.04
C ILE A 101 -8.56 0.16 -5.65
N SER A 102 -7.88 -0.60 -6.50
CA SER A 102 -8.39 -1.88 -7.01
C SER A 102 -7.59 -3.02 -6.42
N TYR A 103 -8.21 -4.18 -6.25
CA TYR A 103 -7.51 -5.35 -5.75
C TYR A 103 -8.07 -6.65 -6.33
N TYR A 104 -7.22 -7.68 -6.37
CA TYR A 104 -7.59 -9.02 -6.81
C TYR A 104 -6.84 -10.06 -5.96
N ILE A 105 -7.61 -10.95 -5.32
CA ILE A 105 -7.08 -12.05 -4.51
C ILE A 105 -7.02 -13.31 -5.36
N TYR A 106 -5.87 -13.97 -5.38
CA TYR A 106 -5.65 -15.22 -6.09
C TYR A 106 -5.98 -16.44 -5.21
N PRO A 107 -6.21 -17.63 -5.81
CA PRO A 107 -6.46 -18.87 -5.06
C PRO A 107 -5.32 -19.28 -4.11
N ASP A 108 -4.09 -18.85 -4.38
CA ASP A 108 -2.92 -19.09 -3.53
C ASP A 108 -2.76 -18.07 -2.39
N HIS A 109 -3.77 -17.21 -2.19
CA HIS A 109 -3.79 -16.11 -1.23
C HIS A 109 -2.77 -14.99 -1.51
N SER A 110 -2.10 -15.00 -2.66
CA SER A 110 -1.42 -13.81 -3.15
C SER A 110 -2.44 -12.74 -3.57
N LEU A 111 -2.01 -11.49 -3.58
CA LEU A 111 -2.87 -10.34 -3.81
C LEU A 111 -2.20 -9.36 -4.77
N ASP A 112 -2.96 -8.89 -5.75
CA ASP A 112 -2.63 -7.69 -6.51
C ASP A 112 -3.39 -6.49 -5.92
N LEU A 113 -2.67 -5.39 -5.69
CA LEU A 113 -3.20 -4.10 -5.26
C LEU A 113 -2.78 -3.03 -6.26
N ILE A 114 -3.73 -2.28 -6.80
CA ILE A 114 -3.47 -1.20 -7.73
C ILE A 114 -3.94 0.12 -7.13
N TYR A 115 -3.01 1.07 -7.02
CA TYR A 115 -3.23 2.43 -6.57
C TYR A 115 -3.24 3.35 -7.79
N TRP A 116 -4.42 3.87 -8.14
CA TRP A 116 -4.59 4.70 -9.35
C TRP A 116 -4.30 6.19 -9.12
N GLN A 117 -4.43 6.66 -7.88
CA GLN A 117 -4.18 8.07 -7.54
C GLN A 117 -3.65 8.24 -6.11
N PRO A 118 -2.81 9.26 -5.85
CA PRO A 118 -2.34 9.59 -4.52
C PRO A 118 -3.48 10.14 -3.65
N LEU A 119 -3.32 10.00 -2.34
CA LEU A 119 -4.32 10.43 -1.36
C LEU A 119 -4.74 11.90 -1.50
N MET A 120 -3.78 12.79 -1.78
CA MET A 120 -4.03 14.24 -1.88
C MET A 120 -4.81 14.67 -3.14
N LYS A 121 -5.11 13.75 -4.06
CA LYS A 121 -5.96 14.01 -5.23
C LYS A 121 -7.40 13.50 -5.08
N VAL A 122 -7.72 12.88 -3.95
CA VAL A 122 -9.11 12.47 -3.63
C VAL A 122 -9.90 13.75 -3.32
N GLN A 123 -10.52 14.35 -4.34
CA GLN A 123 -11.42 15.49 -4.15
C GLN A 123 -12.72 15.01 -3.49
N SER A 124 -13.21 15.83 -2.56
CA SER A 124 -14.43 15.63 -1.77
C SER A 124 -15.68 15.49 -2.63
#